data_AF-A0A9N8L1V9-F1
#
_entry.id   AF-A0A9N8L1V9-F1
#
_cell.length_a   1.000
_cell.length_b   1.000
_cell.length_c   1.000
_cell.angle_alpha   90.00
_cell.angle_beta   90.00
_cell.angle_gamma   90.00
#
_symmetry.space_group_name_H-M   'P 1'
#
loop_
_entity.id
_entity.type
_entity.pdbx_description
1 polymer ?
#
loop_
_entity_poly.entity_id
_entity_poly.type
_entity_poly.pdbx_seq_one_letter_code
_entity_poly.pdbx_strand_id
1 'polypeptide(L)'
;MYVQRKQYILWTLTLISGSFVCYYNFNSKFIPKNIVLSQTHHVPIIINGNSDYLLNTPGCKIPNYAKNYLYPKNVPNISPNTVCGRRAITVKSINDTITFRIDEYVMRRYYAKSYSCCYKFAMRSKLPGHENDMLDYTNCSNFKDGTTVKLYEEIVTVTCKANKGQIPKIVYEDAYIILKKKNIKTNATVPKWNVLMLGLDTMSRVRFYDTLPLTAQYFQKYIWLDYRAYHKVGYNTFPNLMAVLTGLSMPTIEKKCRTELYNCANYFIWNKFKDAGYTTCYGEDHLACPDTFSAYKGLKKKPTDHYMRTFFLTGEKNIKQVMCTKKQPSATHLLKYAHSFATTYKNDGFFGLFWVNSYTHNHRSNPSILDEELESFFQKLYSSQTLENTFVIFFSDHGTRFGNMRIPMEAYYDERLPMLFIWTPTNFRRQHTGKYYNSHLNQARLITPYDLHLTLAEILELSTNSTNVTKAQGCPKCSSLFEIKSPYRTCADANINADWCSCHNMSYVRGSSNSSQESLQQAMDFLKNKQKSIKTLPCSSCHEFKRPQLLRSHDYHYGNKSYNVVAFLTSPHRVAYEAIVVSIGNTSEVLSLRTITAYNTKGNCVINPNHRGYCVCEYHEKCRYRKKKKTGRV
;
A
#
# COMPACT_ATOMS: atom_id res chain seq x y z
N MET A 1 35.00 -50.52 -46.54
CA MET A 1 34.50 -49.16 -46.86
C MET A 1 33.04 -48.87 -46.45
N TYR A 2 32.34 -49.74 -45.71
CA TYR A 2 30.92 -49.52 -45.34
C TYR A 2 30.68 -49.15 -43.86
N VAL A 3 31.71 -49.20 -43.01
CA VAL A 3 31.60 -48.92 -41.57
C VAL A 3 31.94 -47.45 -41.23
N GLN A 4 32.85 -46.81 -41.96
CA GLN A 4 33.19 -45.39 -41.75
C GLN A 4 32.09 -44.41 -42.18
N ARG A 5 31.25 -44.75 -43.17
CA ARG A 5 30.15 -43.84 -43.60
C ARG A 5 29.03 -43.70 -42.58
N LYS A 6 28.76 -44.71 -41.75
CA LYS A 6 27.71 -44.63 -40.70
C LYS A 6 28.13 -43.76 -39.52
N GLN A 7 29.40 -43.74 -39.14
CA GLN A 7 29.89 -42.84 -38.08
C GLN A 7 29.85 -41.37 -38.51
N TYR A 8 30.24 -41.03 -39.74
CA TYR A 8 30.18 -39.65 -40.22
C TYR A 8 28.75 -39.11 -40.34
N ILE A 9 27.77 -39.95 -40.68
CA ILE A 9 26.34 -39.58 -40.72
C ILE A 9 25.79 -39.37 -39.31
N LEU A 10 26.20 -40.20 -38.33
CA LEU A 10 25.78 -40.04 -36.94
C LEU A 10 26.33 -38.74 -36.33
N TRP A 11 27.61 -38.44 -36.58
CA TRP A 11 28.27 -37.22 -36.08
C TRP A 11 27.70 -35.93 -36.71
N THR A 12 27.35 -35.96 -38.00
CA THR A 12 26.71 -34.83 -38.67
C THR A 12 25.27 -34.62 -38.19
N LEU A 13 24.50 -35.67 -37.92
CA LEU A 13 23.16 -35.55 -37.32
C LEU A 13 23.19 -35.03 -35.88
N THR A 14 24.18 -35.39 -35.06
CA THR A 14 24.37 -34.82 -33.71
C THR A 14 24.84 -33.36 -33.74
N LEU A 15 25.67 -32.96 -34.71
CA LEU A 15 26.09 -31.57 -34.88
C LEU A 15 24.96 -30.67 -35.41
N ILE A 16 24.12 -31.18 -36.32
CA ILE A 16 22.96 -30.44 -36.85
C ILE A 16 21.88 -30.31 -35.77
N SER A 17 21.58 -31.36 -34.99
CA SER A 17 20.62 -31.29 -33.88
C SER A 17 21.13 -30.42 -32.72
N GLY A 18 22.41 -30.50 -32.36
CA GLY A 18 23.03 -29.61 -31.36
C GLY A 18 23.04 -28.14 -31.79
N SER A 19 23.28 -27.86 -33.07
CA SER A 19 23.24 -26.51 -33.62
C SER A 19 21.81 -25.96 -33.72
N PHE A 20 20.82 -26.81 -34.02
CA PHE A 20 19.41 -26.40 -34.04
C PHE A 20 18.86 -26.14 -32.64
N VAL A 21 19.26 -26.94 -31.64
CA VAL A 21 18.90 -26.74 -30.22
C VAL A 21 19.58 -25.49 -29.64
N CYS A 22 20.84 -25.22 -30.00
CA CYS A 22 21.51 -23.97 -29.63
C CYS A 22 20.92 -22.75 -30.35
N TYR A 23 20.63 -22.83 -31.66
CA TYR A 23 20.00 -21.75 -32.42
C TYR A 23 18.57 -21.44 -31.92
N TYR A 24 17.79 -22.46 -31.56
CA TYR A 24 16.45 -22.31 -30.99
C TYR A 24 16.50 -21.74 -29.56
N ASN A 25 17.47 -22.16 -28.73
CA ASN A 25 17.67 -21.60 -27.39
C ASN A 25 18.27 -20.18 -27.41
N PHE A 26 19.02 -19.81 -28.44
CA PHE A 26 19.59 -18.47 -28.58
C PHE A 26 18.58 -17.47 -29.18
N ASN A 27 17.78 -17.87 -30.17
CA ASN A 27 16.74 -17.01 -30.75
C ASN A 27 15.45 -16.91 -29.91
N SER A 28 15.14 -17.89 -29.06
CA SER A 28 14.02 -17.77 -28.11
C SER A 28 14.26 -16.74 -26.99
N LYS A 29 15.50 -16.25 -26.83
CA LYS A 29 15.85 -15.18 -25.88
C LYS A 29 15.76 -13.76 -26.44
N PHE A 30 15.52 -13.56 -27.74
CA PHE A 30 15.59 -12.22 -28.37
C PHE A 30 14.40 -11.80 -29.24
N ILE A 31 13.32 -12.59 -29.30
CA ILE A 31 12.08 -12.13 -29.93
C ILE A 31 11.19 -11.49 -28.84
N PRO A 32 10.81 -10.20 -28.94
CA PRO A 32 9.76 -9.68 -28.09
C PRO A 32 8.50 -10.47 -28.43
N LYS A 33 8.08 -11.37 -27.53
CA LYS A 33 6.75 -11.96 -27.64
C LYS A 33 5.79 -10.78 -27.71
N ASN A 34 5.16 -10.61 -28.87
CA ASN A 34 3.93 -9.85 -28.94
C ASN A 34 3.03 -10.47 -27.89
N ILE A 35 2.86 -9.75 -26.78
CA ILE A 35 1.89 -10.07 -25.74
C ILE A 35 0.55 -9.86 -26.43
N VAL A 36 0.09 -10.91 -27.12
CA VAL A 36 -1.32 -11.12 -27.34
C VAL A 36 -1.89 -11.17 -25.93
N LEU A 37 -2.68 -10.15 -25.59
CA LEU A 37 -3.55 -10.15 -24.42
C LEU A 37 -4.45 -11.38 -24.56
N SER A 38 -3.94 -12.53 -24.11
CA SER A 38 -4.74 -13.71 -23.87
C SER A 38 -5.79 -13.26 -22.87
N GLN A 39 -7.05 -13.36 -23.30
CA GLN A 39 -8.17 -13.38 -22.38
C GLN A 39 -7.77 -14.34 -21.26
N THR A 40 -7.79 -13.83 -20.03
CA THR A 40 -7.40 -14.55 -18.84
C THR A 40 -8.28 -15.80 -18.73
N HIS A 41 -7.79 -16.93 -19.21
CA HIS A 41 -8.39 -18.20 -18.83
C HIS A 41 -8.17 -18.34 -17.33
N HIS A 42 -9.30 -18.30 -16.62
CA HIS A 42 -9.40 -18.43 -15.19
C HIS A 42 -8.73 -19.72 -14.75
N VAL A 43 -7.54 -19.61 -14.16
CA VAL A 43 -7.13 -20.58 -13.15
C VAL A 43 -7.80 -20.09 -11.86
N PRO A 44 -8.79 -20.80 -11.29
CA PRO A 44 -9.26 -20.49 -9.95
C PRO A 44 -8.07 -20.68 -9.03
N ILE A 45 -7.44 -19.57 -8.64
CA ILE A 45 -6.40 -19.59 -7.64
C ILE A 45 -7.09 -20.07 -6.38
N ILE A 46 -6.65 -21.21 -5.89
CA ILE A 46 -7.30 -21.95 -4.81
C ILE A 46 -7.21 -21.09 -3.53
N ILE A 47 -8.14 -20.16 -3.36
CA ILE A 47 -8.58 -19.62 -2.07
C ILE A 47 -9.34 -20.74 -1.31
N ASN A 48 -9.88 -21.70 -2.08
CA ASN A 48 -10.67 -22.82 -1.59
C ASN A 48 -9.77 -23.96 -1.08
N GLY A 49 -9.20 -23.79 0.10
CA GLY A 49 -9.21 -24.95 0.99
C GLY A 49 -10.68 -25.39 1.15
N ASN A 50 -10.97 -26.69 1.09
CA ASN A 50 -12.32 -27.19 1.38
C ASN A 50 -12.78 -26.82 2.81
N SER A 51 -11.85 -26.37 3.67
CA SER A 51 -12.13 -25.88 5.01
C SER A 51 -13.11 -24.71 5.04
N ASP A 52 -14.02 -24.78 6.01
CA ASP A 52 -15.00 -23.72 6.31
C ASP A 52 -14.41 -22.55 7.10
N TYR A 53 -13.12 -22.61 7.46
CA TYR A 53 -12.46 -21.62 8.30
C TYR A 53 -11.11 -21.17 7.71
N LEU A 54 -10.84 -19.86 7.78
CA LEU A 54 -9.49 -19.33 7.59
C LEU A 54 -8.63 -19.62 8.82
N LEU A 55 -9.24 -19.53 10.00
CA LEU A 55 -8.63 -19.85 11.27
C LEU A 55 -9.66 -20.58 12.14
N ASN A 56 -9.30 -21.76 12.63
CA ASN A 56 -10.13 -22.51 13.57
C ASN A 56 -9.24 -22.99 14.73
N THR A 57 -9.15 -22.16 15.76
CA THR A 57 -8.37 -22.44 16.97
C THR A 57 -9.26 -22.22 18.19
N PRO A 58 -8.95 -22.81 19.36
CA PRO A 58 -9.72 -22.58 20.58
C PRO A 58 -9.89 -21.10 20.95
N GLY A 59 -8.88 -20.26 20.72
CA GLY A 59 -8.93 -18.83 21.04
C GLY A 59 -9.54 -17.93 19.96
N CYS A 60 -9.63 -18.42 18.71
CA CYS A 60 -10.11 -17.63 17.59
C CYS A 60 -10.65 -18.51 16.46
N LYS A 61 -11.89 -18.22 16.03
CA LYS A 61 -12.54 -18.82 14.87
C LYS A 61 -12.88 -17.73 13.87
N ILE A 62 -12.44 -17.87 12.62
CA ILE A 62 -12.73 -16.95 11.52
C ILE A 62 -13.20 -17.81 10.34
N PRO A 63 -14.44 -17.64 9.85
CA PRO A 63 -14.96 -18.42 8.74
C PRO A 63 -14.21 -18.11 7.45
N ASN A 64 -14.24 -19.04 6.50
CA ASN A 64 -13.72 -18.83 5.15
C ASN A 64 -14.66 -17.99 4.29
N TYR A 65 -14.82 -16.72 4.67
CA TYR A 65 -15.71 -15.76 4.02
C TYR A 65 -15.35 -15.50 2.55
N ALA A 66 -14.10 -15.77 2.16
CA ALA A 66 -13.65 -15.61 0.78
C ALA A 66 -14.30 -16.60 -0.19
N LYS A 67 -14.95 -17.67 0.30
CA LYS A 67 -15.78 -18.58 -0.54
C LYS A 67 -16.97 -17.85 -1.19
N ASN A 68 -17.51 -16.83 -0.51
CA ASN A 68 -18.76 -16.17 -0.90
C ASN A 68 -18.59 -14.67 -1.23
N TYR A 69 -17.39 -14.12 -1.01
CA TYR A 69 -17.12 -12.69 -1.17
C TYR A 69 -16.17 -12.45 -2.33
N LEU A 70 -16.71 -11.87 -3.41
CA LEU A 70 -15.98 -11.60 -4.64
C LEU A 70 -15.90 -10.10 -4.91
N TYR A 71 -14.72 -9.62 -5.25
CA TYR A 71 -14.54 -8.24 -5.72
C TYR A 71 -15.02 -8.06 -7.17
N PRO A 72 -15.82 -7.01 -7.47
CA PRO A 72 -16.22 -6.69 -8.83
C PRO A 72 -14.99 -6.45 -9.71
N LYS A 73 -14.89 -7.21 -10.80
CA LYS A 73 -13.85 -7.03 -11.82
C LYS A 73 -14.20 -5.87 -12.74
N ASN A 74 -14.03 -4.65 -12.24
CA ASN A 74 -14.04 -3.48 -13.11
C ASN A 74 -12.63 -3.31 -13.67
N VAL A 75 -12.31 -4.02 -14.75
CA VAL A 75 -11.07 -3.80 -15.52
C VAL A 75 -11.37 -2.79 -16.62
N PRO A 76 -11.17 -1.47 -16.40
CA PRO A 76 -11.20 -0.55 -17.51
C PRO A 76 -10.02 -0.89 -18.44
N ASN A 77 -10.28 -0.88 -19.75
CA ASN A 77 -9.27 -1.10 -20.79
C ASN A 77 -8.31 0.11 -20.86
N ILE A 78 -7.46 0.25 -19.84
CA ILE A 78 -6.58 1.40 -19.65
C ILE A 78 -5.15 0.90 -19.64
N SER A 79 -4.40 1.23 -20.69
CA SER A 79 -2.95 1.05 -20.70
C SER A 79 -2.29 2.22 -19.94
N PRO A 80 -1.59 1.98 -18.81
CA PRO A 80 -1.01 3.06 -18.00
C PRO A 80 0.01 3.90 -18.77
N ASN A 81 0.80 3.27 -19.66
CA ASN A 81 1.78 3.94 -20.51
C ASN A 81 1.14 4.90 -21.51
N THR A 82 -0.08 4.61 -21.97
CA THR A 82 -0.82 5.52 -22.86
C THR A 82 -1.41 6.70 -22.08
N VAL A 83 -1.78 6.49 -20.82
CA VAL A 83 -2.45 7.50 -19.99
C VAL A 83 -1.49 8.53 -19.41
N CYS A 84 -0.35 8.11 -18.85
CA CYS A 84 0.66 9.04 -18.35
C CYS A 84 1.45 9.71 -19.48
N GLY A 85 1.33 9.19 -20.70
CA GLY A 85 2.09 9.62 -21.87
C GLY A 85 3.35 8.78 -22.06
N ARG A 86 3.93 8.82 -23.26
CA ARG A 86 5.12 8.02 -23.59
C ARG A 86 6.39 8.83 -23.36
N ARG A 87 7.38 8.23 -22.73
CA ARG A 87 8.71 8.85 -22.58
C ARG A 87 9.36 9.02 -23.95
N ALA A 88 9.73 10.25 -24.27
CA ALA A 88 10.55 10.57 -25.44
C ALA A 88 12.03 10.60 -25.08
N ILE A 89 12.36 10.73 -23.79
CA ILE A 89 13.74 10.78 -23.31
C ILE A 89 13.95 9.65 -22.33
N THR A 90 15.04 8.92 -22.49
CA THR A 90 15.50 7.88 -21.57
C THR A 90 16.77 8.38 -20.90
N VAL A 91 16.83 8.28 -19.58
CA VAL A 91 18.05 8.57 -18.82
C VAL A 91 18.64 7.23 -18.37
N LYS A 92 19.75 6.83 -18.99
CA LYS A 92 20.49 5.64 -18.57
C LYS A 92 21.51 6.03 -17.51
N SER A 93 21.70 5.21 -16.48
CA SER A 93 22.69 5.46 -15.43
C SER A 93 23.65 4.28 -15.32
N ILE A 94 24.95 4.59 -15.29
CA ILE A 94 26.04 3.64 -15.05
C ILE A 94 27.07 4.37 -14.19
N ASN A 95 27.44 3.83 -13.03
CA ASN A 95 28.48 4.37 -12.12
C ASN A 95 28.37 5.89 -11.88
N ASP A 96 27.22 6.34 -11.37
CA ASP A 96 26.92 7.77 -11.11
C ASP A 96 27.12 8.69 -12.32
N THR A 97 27.05 8.14 -13.52
CA THR A 97 27.07 8.86 -14.78
C THR A 97 25.76 8.60 -15.49
N ILE A 98 25.10 9.67 -15.96
CA ILE A 98 23.85 9.57 -16.71
C ILE A 98 24.04 9.98 -18.16
N THR A 99 23.42 9.22 -19.06
CA THR A 99 23.37 9.52 -20.49
C THR A 99 21.93 9.73 -20.92
N PHE A 100 21.67 10.86 -21.56
CA PHE A 100 20.35 11.18 -22.13
C PHE A 100 20.23 10.56 -23.53
N ARG A 101 19.14 9.83 -23.77
CA ARG A 101 18.79 9.29 -25.08
C ARG A 101 17.44 9.79 -25.52
N ILE A 102 17.35 10.36 -26.72
CA ILE A 102 16.13 10.95 -27.26
C ILE A 102 15.56 10.04 -28.35
N ASP A 103 14.34 9.56 -28.13
CA ASP A 103 13.54 8.88 -29.14
C ASP A 103 12.83 9.94 -30.00
N GLU A 104 13.45 10.25 -31.14
CA GLU A 104 12.94 11.24 -32.10
C GLU A 104 11.55 10.89 -32.64
N TYR A 105 11.21 9.60 -32.75
CA TYR A 105 9.89 9.17 -33.21
C TYR A 105 8.81 9.57 -32.19
N VAL A 106 9.06 9.35 -30.90
CA VAL A 106 8.15 9.76 -29.84
C VAL A 106 8.15 11.28 -29.68
N MET A 107 9.31 11.94 -29.76
CA MET A 107 9.42 13.40 -29.64
C MET A 107 8.62 14.15 -30.71
N ARG A 108 8.57 13.64 -31.94
CA ARG A 108 7.73 14.19 -33.03
C ARG A 108 6.24 14.20 -32.67
N ARG A 109 5.74 13.23 -31.89
CA ARG A 109 4.34 13.19 -31.42
C ARG A 109 4.03 14.28 -30.39
N TYR A 110 5.06 14.83 -29.75
CA TYR A 110 4.96 16.03 -28.91
C TYR A 110 5.06 17.33 -29.72
N TYR A 111 4.85 17.26 -31.05
CA TYR A 111 4.82 18.39 -32.00
C TYR A 111 6.11 19.21 -32.09
N ALA A 112 7.25 18.59 -31.73
CA ALA A 112 8.55 19.24 -31.69
C ALA A 112 9.38 18.87 -32.94
N LYS A 113 9.23 19.61 -34.05
CA LYS A 113 10.13 19.45 -35.23
C LYS A 113 11.53 20.05 -35.00
N SER A 114 11.60 21.10 -34.19
CA SER A 114 12.84 21.75 -33.75
C SER A 114 12.66 22.17 -32.30
N TYR A 115 13.54 21.70 -31.44
CA TYR A 115 13.44 21.91 -30.00
C TYR A 115 14.82 22.00 -29.35
N SER A 116 14.84 22.54 -28.14
CA SER A 116 16.01 22.56 -27.25
C SER A 116 15.59 21.95 -25.92
N CYS A 117 16.40 21.02 -25.41
CA CYS A 117 16.18 20.37 -24.14
C CYS A 117 17.21 20.83 -23.12
N CYS A 118 16.78 20.99 -21.88
CA CYS A 118 17.66 21.16 -20.74
C CYS A 118 17.22 20.27 -19.58
N TYR A 119 18.17 19.92 -18.73
CA TYR A 119 17.94 19.15 -17.51
C TYR A 119 18.24 19.99 -16.27
N LYS A 120 17.62 19.62 -15.15
CA LYS A 120 17.92 20.14 -13.82
C LYS A 120 18.01 18.99 -12.84
N PHE A 121 18.86 19.11 -11.84
CA PHE A 121 18.77 18.28 -10.65
C PHE A 121 17.78 18.91 -9.68
N ALA A 122 16.89 18.10 -9.10
CA ALA A 122 15.94 18.53 -8.09
C ALA A 122 16.35 17.97 -6.72
N MET A 123 16.21 18.79 -5.68
CA MET A 123 16.53 18.42 -4.32
C MET A 123 15.45 18.95 -3.36
N ARG A 124 15.45 18.38 -2.15
CA ARG A 124 14.57 18.84 -1.07
C ARG A 124 14.84 20.32 -0.80
N SER A 125 13.78 21.13 -0.67
CA SER A 125 13.96 22.57 -0.47
C SER A 125 14.71 22.86 0.84
N LYS A 126 15.59 23.86 0.79
CA LYS A 126 16.29 24.42 1.94
C LYS A 126 15.53 25.57 2.60
N LEU A 127 14.40 25.99 2.02
CA LEU A 127 13.58 27.06 2.58
C LEU A 127 12.86 26.55 3.86
N PRO A 128 13.05 27.22 5.02
CA PRO A 128 12.44 26.79 6.27
C PRO A 128 10.91 26.71 6.18
N GLY A 129 10.34 25.59 6.62
CA GLY A 129 8.89 25.33 6.59
C GLY A 129 8.36 24.76 5.27
N HIS A 130 9.22 24.67 4.24
CA HIS A 130 8.86 24.19 2.91
C HIS A 130 9.67 22.97 2.46
N GLU A 131 10.37 22.33 3.40
CA GLU A 131 11.25 21.21 3.13
C GLU A 131 10.49 19.97 2.64
N ASN A 132 9.15 19.94 2.72
CA ASN A 132 8.33 18.79 2.35
C ASN A 132 7.21 19.08 1.34
N ASP A 133 7.08 20.32 0.89
CA ASP A 133 6.10 20.71 -0.14
C ASP A 133 6.73 21.49 -1.31
N MET A 134 8.01 21.87 -1.22
CA MET A 134 8.75 22.50 -2.31
C MET A 134 10.06 21.76 -2.66
N LEU A 135 10.57 22.09 -3.85
CA LEU A 135 11.80 21.56 -4.42
C LEU A 135 12.71 22.71 -4.85
N ASP A 136 14.00 22.57 -4.54
CA ASP A 136 15.05 23.43 -5.11
C ASP A 136 15.60 22.75 -6.37
N TYR A 137 16.00 23.56 -7.34
CA TYR A 137 16.52 23.08 -8.62
C TYR A 137 17.86 23.72 -8.95
N THR A 138 18.74 22.98 -9.60
CA THR A 138 19.93 23.56 -10.25
C THR A 138 19.53 24.40 -11.46
N ASN A 139 20.50 25.16 -11.99
CA ASN A 139 20.37 25.81 -13.29
C ASN A 139 20.05 24.79 -14.38
N CYS A 140 19.29 25.23 -15.40
CA CYS A 140 18.97 24.37 -16.53
C CYS A 140 20.20 24.25 -17.44
N SER A 141 20.71 23.04 -17.59
CA SER A 141 21.84 22.76 -18.47
C SER A 141 21.36 22.10 -19.75
N ASN A 142 21.71 22.68 -20.89
CA ASN A 142 21.32 22.15 -22.19
C ASN A 142 21.97 20.79 -22.46
N PHE A 143 21.26 19.92 -23.17
CA PHE A 143 21.79 18.64 -23.62
C PHE A 143 21.22 18.24 -24.98
N LYS A 144 21.95 17.36 -25.67
CA LYS A 144 21.55 16.69 -26.91
C LYS A 144 21.53 15.17 -26.72
N ASP A 145 21.04 14.41 -27.69
CA ASP A 145 21.15 12.94 -27.65
C ASP A 145 22.60 12.49 -27.41
N GLY A 146 22.78 11.50 -26.53
CA GLY A 146 24.10 10.97 -26.16
C GLY A 146 24.87 11.81 -25.15
N THR A 147 24.38 12.99 -24.76
CA THR A 147 25.04 13.82 -23.74
C THR A 147 25.16 13.04 -22.43
N THR A 148 26.35 13.10 -21.85
CA THR A 148 26.69 12.37 -20.63
C THR A 148 27.13 13.34 -19.54
N VAL A 149 26.59 13.18 -18.33
CA VAL A 149 26.86 14.06 -17.19
C VAL A 149 26.94 13.26 -15.90
N LYS A 150 27.64 13.79 -14.89
CA LYS A 150 27.69 13.17 -13.56
C LYS A 150 26.34 13.31 -12.86
N LEU A 151 25.84 12.22 -12.26
CA LEU A 151 24.64 12.21 -11.43
C LEU A 151 24.92 12.98 -10.14
N TYR A 152 24.49 14.23 -10.07
CA TYR A 152 24.70 15.07 -8.90
C TYR A 152 23.71 14.73 -7.78
N GLU A 153 22.41 14.70 -8.11
CA GLU A 153 21.31 14.28 -7.23
C GLU A 153 20.51 13.14 -7.87
N GLU A 154 19.74 12.42 -7.04
CA GLU A 154 18.93 11.28 -7.48
C GLU A 154 17.78 11.67 -8.41
N ILE A 155 17.33 12.94 -8.38
CA ILE A 155 16.19 13.40 -9.18
C ILE A 155 16.67 14.30 -10.30
N VAL A 156 16.34 13.90 -11.52
CA VAL A 156 16.62 14.66 -12.75
C VAL A 156 15.30 15.05 -13.38
N THR A 157 15.06 16.34 -13.58
CA THR A 157 13.93 16.82 -14.39
C THR A 157 14.42 17.26 -15.75
N VAL A 158 13.61 17.02 -16.76
CA VAL A 158 13.92 17.35 -18.16
C VAL A 158 12.78 18.20 -18.71
N THR A 159 13.14 19.27 -19.40
CA THR A 159 12.19 20.13 -20.12
C THR A 159 12.72 20.39 -21.51
N CYS A 160 11.86 20.24 -22.52
CA CYS A 160 12.17 20.64 -23.88
C CYS A 160 11.18 21.71 -24.36
N LYS A 161 11.71 22.72 -25.05
CA LYS A 161 10.97 23.86 -25.58
C LYS A 161 11.05 23.85 -27.10
N ALA A 162 9.94 24.15 -27.76
CA ALA A 162 9.94 24.35 -29.21
C ALA A 162 10.72 25.62 -29.57
N ASN A 163 11.51 25.54 -30.64
CA ASN A 163 12.31 26.67 -31.13
C ASN A 163 11.51 27.63 -32.03
N LYS A 164 10.21 27.36 -32.29
CA LYS A 164 9.34 28.19 -33.14
C LYS A 164 8.36 29.02 -32.30
N GLY A 165 8.35 30.33 -32.52
CA GLY A 165 7.50 31.33 -31.87
C GLY A 165 8.30 32.34 -31.02
N GLN A 166 7.78 33.56 -30.82
CA GLN A 166 8.41 34.59 -29.99
C GLN A 166 8.53 34.17 -28.51
N ILE A 167 7.68 33.23 -28.05
CA ILE A 167 7.69 32.68 -26.68
C ILE A 167 7.95 31.16 -26.76
N PRO A 168 9.07 30.66 -26.22
CA PRO A 168 9.38 29.23 -26.22
C PRO A 168 8.35 28.40 -25.45
N LYS A 169 7.51 27.64 -26.15
CA LYS A 169 6.49 26.77 -25.56
C LYS A 169 7.11 25.45 -25.09
N ILE A 170 6.81 25.03 -23.86
CA ILE A 170 7.19 23.69 -23.35
C ILE A 170 6.41 22.63 -24.12
N VAL A 171 7.13 21.74 -24.78
CA VAL A 171 6.58 20.63 -25.60
C VAL A 171 6.76 19.27 -24.91
N TYR A 172 7.77 19.14 -24.06
CA TYR A 172 8.05 17.93 -23.30
C TYR A 172 8.51 18.26 -21.88
N GLU A 173 8.01 17.52 -20.91
CA GLU A 173 8.45 17.58 -19.52
C GLU A 173 8.39 16.18 -18.92
N ASP A 174 9.44 15.79 -18.19
CA ASP A 174 9.50 14.53 -17.46
C ASP A 174 10.42 14.63 -16.23
N ALA A 175 10.37 13.64 -15.35
CA ALA A 175 11.21 13.51 -14.17
C ALA A 175 11.65 12.06 -13.97
N TYR A 176 12.87 11.87 -13.51
CA TYR A 176 13.49 10.57 -13.31
C TYR A 176 14.06 10.54 -11.90
N ILE A 177 13.77 9.48 -11.16
CA ILE A 177 14.48 9.14 -9.94
C ILE A 177 15.44 7.99 -10.23
N ILE A 178 16.71 8.21 -9.93
CA ILE A 178 17.81 7.30 -10.18
C ILE A 178 18.52 7.11 -8.84
N LEU A 179 18.64 5.87 -8.39
CA LEU A 179 19.30 5.58 -7.14
C LEU A 179 20.78 5.98 -7.25
N LYS A 180 21.23 6.82 -6.32
CA LYS A 180 22.65 7.16 -6.15
C LYS A 180 23.15 6.51 -4.88
N LYS A 181 24.02 5.51 -5.00
CA LYS A 181 24.54 4.77 -3.83
C LYS A 181 25.23 5.74 -2.86
N LYS A 182 24.88 5.67 -1.59
CA LYS A 182 25.46 6.48 -0.52
C LYS A 182 26.46 5.61 0.23
N ASN A 183 27.67 6.12 0.37
CA ASN A 183 28.70 5.50 1.21
C ASN A 183 28.41 5.89 2.66
N ILE A 184 27.56 5.13 3.32
CA ILE A 184 27.33 5.27 4.75
C ILE A 184 28.51 4.59 5.45
N LYS A 185 29.52 5.38 5.84
CA LYS A 185 30.63 4.87 6.64
C LYS A 185 30.08 4.45 7.99
N THR A 186 30.07 3.14 8.27
CA THR A 186 29.78 2.62 9.60
C THR A 186 31.02 1.87 10.08
N ASN A 187 31.43 2.11 11.33
CA ASN A 187 32.44 1.28 12.01
C ASN A 187 31.82 -0.03 12.51
N ALA A 188 30.58 -0.35 12.09
CA ALA A 188 29.81 -1.49 12.53
C ALA A 188 30.02 -2.67 11.56
N THR A 189 29.92 -3.89 12.10
CA THR A 189 29.86 -5.10 11.28
C THR A 189 28.67 -5.02 10.33
N VAL A 190 28.88 -5.39 9.05
CA VAL A 190 27.83 -5.39 8.03
C VAL A 190 26.62 -6.19 8.55
N PRO A 191 25.41 -5.60 8.57
CA PRO A 191 24.24 -6.30 9.07
C PRO A 191 23.91 -7.56 8.25
N LYS A 192 23.51 -8.63 8.94
CA LYS A 192 23.33 -9.95 8.35
C LYS A 192 22.08 -10.09 7.47
N TRP A 193 20.96 -9.47 7.87
CA TRP A 193 19.67 -9.62 7.21
C TRP A 193 19.12 -8.28 6.75
N ASN A 194 18.74 -8.19 5.48
CA ASN A 194 18.05 -7.01 4.94
C ASN A 194 16.54 -7.11 5.14
N VAL A 195 15.86 -5.97 5.12
CA VAL A 195 14.40 -5.88 5.19
C VAL A 195 13.87 -5.01 4.04
N LEU A 196 13.03 -5.61 3.19
CA LEU A 196 12.27 -4.91 2.15
C LEU A 196 10.77 -5.04 2.44
N MET A 197 10.12 -3.94 2.75
CA MET A 197 8.69 -3.87 2.98
C MET A 197 8.01 -3.19 1.80
N LEU A 198 7.05 -3.88 1.19
CA LEU A 198 6.15 -3.34 0.17
C LEU A 198 4.72 -3.40 0.70
N GLY A 199 4.10 -2.24 0.89
CA GLY A 199 2.73 -2.12 1.36
C GLY A 199 1.79 -1.65 0.27
N LEU A 200 0.59 -2.21 0.22
CA LEU A 200 -0.52 -1.71 -0.59
C LEU A 200 -1.66 -1.28 0.34
N ASP A 201 -2.13 -0.04 0.20
CA ASP A 201 -3.23 0.47 1.03
C ASP A 201 -4.57 -0.23 0.71
N THR A 202 -5.37 -0.55 1.73
CA THR A 202 -6.75 -1.07 1.57
C THR A 202 -6.82 -2.47 0.94
N MET A 203 -5.79 -3.31 1.06
CA MET A 203 -5.78 -4.67 0.50
C MET A 203 -6.06 -5.76 1.56
N SER A 204 -7.29 -6.29 1.58
CA SER A 204 -7.59 -7.53 2.32
C SER A 204 -6.97 -8.75 1.65
N ARG A 205 -6.84 -9.85 2.41
CA ARG A 205 -6.36 -11.12 1.84
C ARG A 205 -7.25 -11.60 0.68
N VAL A 206 -8.57 -11.48 0.79
CA VAL A 206 -9.49 -11.86 -0.30
C VAL A 206 -9.35 -10.94 -1.52
N ARG A 207 -9.23 -9.62 -1.31
CA ARG A 207 -9.01 -8.66 -2.40
C ARG A 207 -7.72 -8.96 -3.15
N PHE A 208 -6.66 -9.33 -2.44
CA PHE A 208 -5.39 -9.74 -3.06
C PHE A 208 -5.60 -10.90 -4.03
N TYR A 209 -6.18 -12.01 -3.59
CA TYR A 209 -6.38 -13.17 -4.47
C TYR A 209 -7.34 -12.88 -5.64
N ASP A 210 -8.36 -12.06 -5.43
CA ASP A 210 -9.33 -11.72 -6.47
C ASP A 210 -8.77 -10.78 -7.54
N THR A 211 -7.95 -9.81 -7.11
CA THR A 211 -7.53 -8.70 -7.97
C THR A 211 -6.07 -8.77 -8.42
N LEU A 212 -5.22 -9.58 -7.77
CA LEU A 212 -3.82 -9.78 -8.12
C LEU A 212 -3.48 -11.27 -8.38
N PRO A 213 -4.19 -11.95 -9.30
CA PRO A 213 -4.03 -13.37 -9.52
C PRO A 213 -2.63 -13.82 -9.96
N LEU A 214 -1.94 -13.07 -10.83
CA LEU A 214 -0.59 -13.43 -11.29
C LEU A 214 0.40 -13.41 -10.12
N THR A 215 0.33 -12.35 -9.31
CA THR A 215 1.14 -12.23 -8.10
C THR A 215 0.82 -13.35 -7.11
N ALA A 216 -0.46 -13.69 -6.91
CA ALA A 216 -0.85 -14.76 -5.99
C ALA A 216 -0.37 -16.15 -6.45
N GLN A 217 -0.41 -16.45 -7.76
CA GLN A 217 0.15 -17.68 -8.31
C GLN A 217 1.67 -17.77 -8.09
N TYR A 218 2.40 -16.67 -8.27
CA TYR A 218 3.83 -16.62 -7.95
C TYR A 218 4.06 -16.97 -6.47
N PHE A 219 3.28 -16.39 -5.56
CA PHE A 219 3.43 -16.57 -4.12
C PHE A 219 3.19 -18.03 -3.70
N GLN A 220 2.18 -18.67 -4.28
CA GLN A 220 1.89 -20.09 -4.07
C GLN A 220 3.02 -20.98 -4.61
N LYS A 221 3.47 -20.73 -5.85
CA LYS A 221 4.54 -21.50 -6.49
C LYS A 221 5.83 -21.49 -5.67
N TYR A 222 6.19 -20.35 -5.08
CA TYR A 222 7.42 -20.19 -4.30
C TYR A 222 7.22 -20.28 -2.78
N ILE A 223 6.02 -20.69 -2.33
CA ILE A 223 5.70 -20.99 -0.93
C ILE A 223 6.05 -19.79 -0.01
N TRP A 224 5.52 -18.62 -0.38
CA TRP A 224 5.53 -17.46 0.52
C TRP A 224 4.68 -17.74 1.75
N LEU A 225 5.10 -17.29 2.93
CA LEU A 225 4.32 -17.48 4.15
C LEU A 225 3.10 -16.55 4.12
N ASP A 226 1.91 -17.11 4.16
CA ASP A 226 0.61 -16.43 4.08
C ASP A 226 -0.10 -16.43 5.43
N TYR A 227 -0.14 -15.26 6.08
CA TYR A 227 -0.70 -15.11 7.43
C TYR A 227 -2.21 -14.84 7.35
N ARG A 228 -2.98 -15.92 7.30
CA ARG A 228 -4.44 -15.93 7.04
C ARG A 228 -5.27 -15.07 7.99
N ALA A 229 -4.83 -14.92 9.23
CA ALA A 229 -5.51 -14.16 10.27
C ALA A 229 -4.65 -12.98 10.76
N TYR A 230 -3.92 -12.33 9.85
CA TYR A 230 -3.32 -11.03 10.11
C TYR A 230 -4.44 -10.00 10.28
N HIS A 231 -4.51 -9.44 11.47
CA HIS A 231 -5.66 -8.70 11.94
C HIS A 231 -5.27 -7.27 12.31
N LYS A 232 -6.02 -6.31 11.78
CA LYS A 232 -5.78 -4.89 12.07
C LYS A 232 -6.07 -4.55 13.53
N VAL A 233 -5.49 -3.46 14.03
CA VAL A 233 -5.66 -2.97 15.41
C VAL A 233 -6.31 -1.58 15.48
N GLY A 234 -6.49 -0.92 14.33
CA GLY A 234 -7.08 0.42 14.25
C GLY A 234 -7.96 0.63 13.02
N TYR A 235 -8.59 1.80 12.93
CA TYR A 235 -9.60 2.08 11.91
C TYR A 235 -9.03 2.15 10.49
N ASN A 236 -8.11 3.07 10.24
CA ASN A 236 -7.56 3.38 8.92
C ASN A 236 -6.06 3.07 8.86
N THR A 237 -5.38 3.52 7.81
CA THR A 237 -3.96 3.24 7.56
C THR A 237 -3.06 3.66 8.71
N PHE A 238 -3.19 4.92 9.15
CA PHE A 238 -2.33 5.51 10.17
C PHE A 238 -2.13 4.65 11.44
N PRO A 239 -3.16 4.24 12.21
CA PRO A 239 -2.97 3.45 13.43
C PRO A 239 -2.35 2.07 13.17
N ASN A 240 -2.72 1.42 12.07
CA ASN A 240 -2.20 0.10 11.74
C ASN A 240 -0.72 0.15 11.33
N LEU A 241 -0.36 1.12 10.49
CA LEU A 241 1.02 1.33 10.07
C LEU A 241 1.90 1.81 11.24
N MET A 242 1.38 2.69 12.09
CA MET A 242 2.10 3.14 13.29
C MET A 242 2.35 2.01 14.29
N ALA A 243 1.43 1.04 14.42
CA ALA A 243 1.66 -0.14 15.25
C ALA A 243 2.84 -0.98 14.72
N VAL A 244 2.94 -1.20 13.40
CA VAL A 244 4.11 -1.87 12.77
C VAL A 244 5.38 -1.05 12.97
N LEU A 245 5.30 0.26 12.76
CA LEU A 245 6.48 1.12 12.70
C LEU A 245 7.04 1.51 14.06
N THR A 246 6.21 1.54 15.11
CA THR A 246 6.62 2.05 16.42
C THR A 246 6.36 1.09 17.58
N GLY A 247 5.51 0.08 17.38
CA GLY A 247 5.07 -0.80 18.46
C GLY A 247 4.20 -0.10 19.51
N LEU A 248 3.78 1.16 19.27
CA LEU A 248 2.98 1.96 20.19
C LEU A 248 1.49 1.92 19.84
N SER A 249 0.64 2.11 20.85
CA SER A 249 -0.79 2.34 20.67
C SER A 249 -1.09 3.79 20.31
N MET A 250 -2.22 4.05 19.65
CA MET A 250 -2.63 5.42 19.29
C MET A 250 -2.69 6.39 20.48
N PRO A 251 -3.29 6.05 21.63
CA PRO A 251 -3.27 6.94 22.80
C PRO A 251 -1.85 7.27 23.26
N THR A 252 -0.92 6.32 23.13
CA THR A 252 0.49 6.54 23.48
C THR A 252 1.18 7.43 22.47
N ILE A 253 0.89 7.27 21.17
CA ILE A 253 1.40 8.14 20.09
C ILE A 253 0.91 9.56 20.30
N GLU A 254 -0.39 9.77 20.53
CA GLU A 254 -0.98 11.09 20.77
C GLU A 254 -0.33 11.78 21.98
N LYS A 255 -0.11 11.03 23.06
CA LYS A 255 0.55 11.55 24.28
C LYS A 255 2.03 11.85 24.08
N LYS A 256 2.78 10.91 23.49
CA LYS A 256 4.26 10.98 23.43
C LYS A 256 4.78 11.79 22.25
N CYS A 257 4.05 11.82 21.14
CA CYS A 257 4.49 12.50 19.93
C CYS A 257 3.93 13.93 19.81
N ARG A 258 3.09 14.39 20.75
CA ARG A 258 2.50 15.75 20.75
C ARG A 258 1.89 16.10 19.38
N THR A 259 1.72 17.40 19.09
CA THR A 259 1.14 17.91 17.84
C THR A 259 1.95 17.60 16.56
N GLU A 260 3.19 17.12 16.67
CA GLU A 260 4.08 16.90 15.51
C GLU A 260 4.68 15.48 15.49
N LEU A 261 4.43 14.73 14.41
CA LEU A 261 4.97 13.37 14.24
C LEU A 261 6.49 13.25 14.30
N TYR A 262 7.22 14.34 14.11
CA TYR A 262 8.67 14.35 14.29
C TYR A 262 9.09 13.90 15.70
N ASN A 263 8.29 14.17 16.73
CA ASN A 263 8.59 13.71 18.09
C ASN A 263 8.51 12.19 18.24
N CYS A 264 7.89 11.48 17.28
CA CYS A 264 7.91 10.02 17.23
C CYS A 264 9.23 9.45 16.66
N ALA A 265 10.17 10.27 16.18
CA ALA A 265 11.37 9.82 15.47
C ALA A 265 12.05 8.62 16.15
N ASN A 266 12.31 8.71 17.46
CA ASN A 266 13.04 7.68 18.20
C ASN A 266 12.30 6.33 18.35
N TYR A 267 11.00 6.28 18.02
CA TYR A 267 10.20 5.06 18.06
C TYR A 267 10.10 4.36 16.72
N PHE A 268 10.37 5.05 15.60
CA PHE A 268 10.31 4.43 14.29
C PHE A 268 11.37 3.34 14.15
N ILE A 269 10.92 2.15 13.72
CA ILE A 269 11.76 0.98 13.54
C ILE A 269 12.85 1.24 12.49
N TRP A 270 12.57 2.01 11.44
CA TRP A 270 13.59 2.39 10.46
C TRP A 270 14.74 3.19 11.09
N ASN A 271 14.49 3.98 12.14
CA ASN A 271 15.56 4.71 12.82
C ASN A 271 16.39 3.75 13.66
N LYS A 272 15.79 2.70 14.25
CA LYS A 272 16.54 1.64 14.92
C LYS A 272 17.46 0.89 13.96
N PHE A 273 16.97 0.55 12.77
CA PHE A 273 17.79 -0.03 11.71
C PHE A 273 18.92 0.94 11.29
N LYS A 274 18.60 2.23 11.10
CA LYS A 274 19.59 3.25 10.75
C LYS A 274 20.70 3.37 11.81
N ASP A 275 20.34 3.46 13.08
CA ASP A 275 21.28 3.57 14.20
C ASP A 275 22.18 2.33 14.29
N ALA A 276 21.70 1.18 13.85
CA ALA A 276 22.44 -0.07 13.76
C ALA A 276 23.26 -0.23 12.46
N GLY A 277 23.37 0.84 11.66
CA GLY A 277 24.24 0.90 10.48
C GLY A 277 23.58 0.50 9.16
N TYR A 278 22.26 0.30 9.11
CA TYR A 278 21.56 0.02 7.87
C TYR A 278 21.37 1.27 7.01
N THR A 279 21.44 1.10 5.69
CA THR A 279 20.92 2.11 4.77
C THR A 279 19.40 2.07 4.77
N THR A 280 18.75 3.23 4.94
CA THR A 280 17.28 3.31 5.02
C THR A 280 16.62 3.98 3.83
N CYS A 281 15.46 3.47 3.42
CA CYS A 281 14.64 4.09 2.37
C CYS A 281 13.16 4.13 2.77
N TYR A 282 12.50 5.26 2.48
CA TYR A 282 11.06 5.39 2.54
C TYR A 282 10.53 5.99 1.23
N GLY A 283 9.53 5.35 0.65
CA GLY A 283 8.83 5.85 -0.52
C GLY A 283 7.33 5.63 -0.41
N GLU A 284 6.57 6.63 -0.83
CA GLU A 284 5.12 6.58 -0.81
C GLU A 284 4.58 7.42 -1.96
N ASP A 285 3.73 6.82 -2.80
CA ASP A 285 3.08 7.52 -3.89
C ASP A 285 1.72 8.12 -3.48
N HIS A 286 1.16 8.96 -4.35
CA HIS A 286 -0.09 9.69 -4.14
C HIS A 286 -0.03 10.66 -2.94
N LEU A 287 0.81 11.69 -3.03
CA LEU A 287 1.01 12.68 -1.95
C LEU A 287 -0.24 13.44 -1.51
N ALA A 288 -1.29 13.46 -2.34
CA ALA A 288 -2.59 14.06 -2.00
C ALA A 288 -3.48 13.15 -1.13
N CYS A 289 -3.12 11.88 -0.96
CA CYS A 289 -3.82 10.94 -0.10
C CYS A 289 -3.56 11.29 1.39
N PRO A 290 -4.60 11.47 2.22
CA PRO A 290 -4.43 11.90 3.61
C PRO A 290 -4.38 10.74 4.62
N ASP A 291 -4.13 9.49 4.22
CA ASP A 291 -4.34 8.35 5.12
C ASP A 291 -3.06 7.90 5.88
N THR A 292 -1.90 8.45 5.52
CA THR A 292 -0.58 8.14 6.08
C THR A 292 0.20 9.41 6.50
N PHE A 293 1.52 9.44 6.33
CA PHE A 293 2.39 10.60 6.57
C PHE A 293 2.11 11.78 5.64
N SER A 294 1.42 11.56 4.51
CA SER A 294 1.04 12.63 3.58
C SER A 294 0.10 13.66 4.21
N ALA A 295 -0.77 13.26 5.16
CA ALA A 295 -1.62 14.17 5.94
C ALA A 295 -0.85 15.18 6.79
N TYR A 296 0.37 14.85 7.17
CA TYR A 296 1.24 15.69 8.00
C TYR A 296 2.22 16.53 7.17
N LYS A 297 2.00 16.60 5.85
CA LYS A 297 2.97 17.13 4.88
C LYS A 297 4.34 16.45 5.02
N GLY A 298 4.37 15.15 5.32
CA GLY A 298 5.62 14.41 5.57
C GLY A 298 6.25 14.70 6.94
N LEU A 299 7.47 14.19 7.15
CA LEU A 299 8.21 14.38 8.40
C LEU A 299 9.15 15.59 8.28
N LYS A 300 9.11 16.52 9.25
CA LYS A 300 9.89 17.78 9.20
C LYS A 300 11.38 17.53 8.98
N LYS A 301 11.94 16.50 9.61
CA LYS A 301 13.26 15.97 9.27
C LYS A 301 13.11 14.81 8.29
N LYS A 302 14.06 14.73 7.33
CA LYS A 302 14.13 13.63 6.37
C LYS A 302 14.18 12.29 7.14
N PRO A 303 13.23 11.37 6.93
CA PRO A 303 13.08 10.21 7.81
C PRO A 303 14.10 9.10 7.56
N THR A 304 14.64 9.04 6.34
CA THR A 304 15.48 7.94 5.85
C THR A 304 16.58 8.47 4.94
N ASP A 305 17.58 7.66 4.62
CA ASP A 305 18.70 8.08 3.77
C ASP A 305 18.25 8.33 2.33
N HIS A 306 17.36 7.48 1.81
CA HIS A 306 16.65 7.68 0.55
C HIS A 306 15.18 8.01 0.84
N TYR A 307 14.64 9.06 0.20
CA TYR A 307 13.29 9.52 0.46
C TYR A 307 12.58 9.95 -0.81
N MET A 308 11.59 9.15 -1.26
CA MET A 308 10.99 9.35 -2.58
C MET A 308 9.93 10.46 -2.64
N ARG A 309 9.47 11.01 -1.50
CA ARG A 309 8.51 12.13 -1.51
C ARG A 309 9.01 13.29 -2.38
N THR A 310 10.31 13.59 -2.32
CA THR A 310 10.95 14.64 -3.13
C THR A 310 10.74 14.41 -4.63
N PHE A 311 10.74 13.16 -5.09
CA PHE A 311 10.46 12.83 -6.49
C PHE A 311 8.98 13.05 -6.83
N PHE A 312 8.06 12.59 -5.99
CA PHE A 312 6.62 12.74 -6.25
C PHE A 312 6.15 14.20 -6.23
N LEU A 313 6.85 15.09 -5.51
CA LEU A 313 6.64 16.54 -5.56
C LEU A 313 6.92 17.17 -6.95
N THR A 314 7.58 16.46 -7.88
CA THR A 314 7.81 16.96 -9.24
C THR A 314 6.52 17.05 -10.08
N GLY A 315 5.45 16.37 -9.67
CA GLY A 315 4.12 16.55 -10.25
C GLY A 315 3.33 15.27 -10.42
N GLU A 316 2.82 14.74 -9.31
CA GLU A 316 1.77 13.73 -9.31
C GLU A 316 0.42 14.29 -9.76
N LYS A 317 -0.24 13.59 -10.68
CA LYS A 317 -1.55 13.96 -11.22
C LYS A 317 -2.35 12.70 -11.53
N ASN A 318 -3.64 12.72 -11.20
CA ASN A 318 -4.57 11.68 -11.62
C ASN A 318 -5.04 11.96 -13.06
N ILE A 319 -4.75 11.05 -13.98
CA ILE A 319 -5.21 11.09 -15.37
C ILE A 319 -6.01 9.82 -15.62
N LYS A 320 -7.31 9.94 -15.97
CA LYS A 320 -8.18 8.80 -16.29
C LYS A 320 -8.03 7.60 -15.33
N GLN A 321 -8.05 7.86 -14.01
CA GLN A 321 -7.92 6.88 -12.91
C GLN A 321 -6.50 6.35 -12.63
N VAL A 322 -5.50 6.77 -13.39
CA VAL A 322 -4.09 6.43 -13.16
C VAL A 322 -3.40 7.61 -12.47
N MET A 323 -2.72 7.35 -11.34
CA MET A 323 -1.84 8.35 -10.74
C MET A 323 -0.50 8.36 -11.48
N CYS A 324 -0.26 9.43 -12.22
CA CYS A 324 0.96 9.62 -13.00
C CYS A 324 1.91 10.57 -12.27
N THR A 325 3.17 10.21 -12.16
CA THR A 325 4.24 11.18 -11.89
C THR A 325 4.91 11.44 -13.22
N LYS A 326 4.65 12.63 -13.78
CA LYS A 326 5.07 12.97 -15.14
C LYS A 326 4.59 11.92 -16.16
N LYS A 327 5.51 11.23 -16.86
CA LYS A 327 5.22 10.35 -18.00
C LYS A 327 5.07 8.87 -17.65
N GLN A 328 5.11 8.50 -16.38
CA GLN A 328 4.89 7.10 -15.97
C GLN A 328 3.99 7.03 -14.74
N PRO A 329 3.39 5.85 -14.49
CA PRO A 329 2.66 5.64 -13.26
C PRO A 329 3.52 5.82 -12.01
N SER A 330 2.92 6.32 -10.96
CA SER A 330 3.63 6.63 -9.70
C SER A 330 4.06 5.34 -9.00
N ALA A 331 3.21 4.31 -8.99
CA ALA A 331 3.56 2.97 -8.50
C ALA A 331 4.72 2.34 -9.29
N THR A 332 4.77 2.52 -10.62
CA THR A 332 5.89 2.06 -11.45
C THR A 332 7.21 2.69 -11.03
N HIS A 333 7.23 3.99 -10.73
CA HIS A 333 8.42 4.66 -10.18
C HIS A 333 8.82 4.07 -8.83
N LEU A 334 7.85 3.87 -7.95
CA LEU A 334 8.05 3.31 -6.62
C LEU A 334 8.67 1.90 -6.69
N LEU A 335 8.08 0.99 -7.44
CA LEU A 335 8.52 -0.40 -7.58
C LEU A 335 9.91 -0.50 -8.23
N LYS A 336 10.19 0.29 -9.27
CA LYS A 336 11.52 0.32 -9.91
C LYS A 336 12.60 0.83 -8.96
N TYR A 337 12.30 1.86 -8.18
CA TYR A 337 13.25 2.39 -7.21
C TYR A 337 13.44 1.42 -6.03
N ALA A 338 12.38 0.78 -5.55
CA ALA A 338 12.45 -0.26 -4.52
C ALA A 338 13.34 -1.44 -4.95
N HIS A 339 13.18 -1.90 -6.19
CA HIS A 339 14.04 -2.95 -6.75
C HIS A 339 15.49 -2.46 -6.82
N SER A 340 15.73 -1.29 -7.40
CA SER A 340 17.09 -0.71 -7.54
C SER A 340 17.78 -0.55 -6.19
N PHE A 341 17.04 -0.09 -5.17
CA PHE A 341 17.50 0.06 -3.80
C PHE A 341 17.92 -1.29 -3.22
N ALA A 342 17.01 -2.28 -3.27
CA ALA A 342 17.26 -3.61 -2.74
C ALA A 342 18.47 -4.29 -3.42
N THR A 343 18.59 -4.18 -4.75
CA THR A 343 19.72 -4.77 -5.48
C THR A 343 21.06 -4.08 -5.20
N THR A 344 21.04 -2.76 -4.97
CA THR A 344 22.27 -1.97 -4.78
C THR A 344 22.87 -2.16 -3.39
N TYR A 345 22.01 -2.32 -2.38
CA TYR A 345 22.42 -2.44 -0.98
C TYR A 345 22.33 -3.88 -0.45
N LYS A 346 22.05 -4.89 -1.28
CA LYS A 346 21.87 -6.28 -0.83
C LYS A 346 23.03 -6.82 0.01
N ASN A 347 24.25 -6.29 -0.17
CA ASN A 347 25.45 -6.70 0.56
C ASN A 347 25.88 -5.71 1.66
N ASP A 348 25.17 -4.60 1.85
CA ASP A 348 25.57 -3.52 2.76
C ASP A 348 24.68 -3.40 4.00
N GLY A 349 23.57 -4.14 4.05
CA GLY A 349 22.53 -3.97 5.07
C GLY A 349 21.55 -2.85 4.71
N PHE A 350 20.28 -3.19 4.47
CA PHE A 350 19.24 -2.18 4.22
C PHE A 350 17.88 -2.45 4.89
N PHE A 351 17.18 -1.36 5.17
CA PHE A 351 15.75 -1.33 5.53
C PHE A 351 15.01 -0.41 4.56
N GLY A 352 14.07 -0.95 3.79
CA GLY A 352 13.26 -0.18 2.85
C GLY A 352 11.78 -0.37 3.12
N LEU A 353 11.02 0.73 3.21
CA LEU A 353 9.56 0.70 3.19
C LEU A 353 9.03 1.48 1.98
N PHE A 354 8.24 0.80 1.15
CA PHE A 354 7.61 1.36 -0.05
C PHE A 354 6.10 1.15 0.04
N TRP A 355 5.32 2.23 -0.04
CA TRP A 355 3.88 2.22 0.15
C TRP A 355 3.13 2.71 -1.11
N VAL A 356 2.25 1.87 -1.64
CA VAL A 356 1.43 2.18 -2.82
C VAL A 356 0.01 2.54 -2.37
N ASN A 357 -0.42 3.74 -2.73
CA ASN A 357 -1.77 4.25 -2.54
C ASN A 357 -2.53 4.35 -3.87
N SER A 358 -1.82 4.67 -4.96
CA SER A 358 -2.40 5.13 -6.23
C SER A 358 -3.44 4.21 -6.88
N TYR A 359 -3.37 2.89 -6.65
CA TYR A 359 -4.21 1.87 -7.32
C TYR A 359 -5.06 1.02 -6.38
N THR A 360 -4.96 1.22 -5.07
CA THR A 360 -5.54 0.30 -4.09
C THR A 360 -6.39 1.03 -3.04
N HIS A 361 -6.02 2.25 -2.67
CA HIS A 361 -6.62 3.01 -1.57
C HIS A 361 -8.13 3.25 -1.69
N ASN A 362 -8.63 3.63 -2.88
CA ASN A 362 -10.04 3.98 -3.03
C ASN A 362 -10.89 2.75 -3.32
N HIS A 363 -12.14 2.75 -2.85
CA HIS A 363 -13.14 1.72 -3.16
C HIS A 363 -13.49 1.60 -4.66
N ARG A 364 -13.04 2.55 -5.50
CA ARG A 364 -13.16 2.51 -6.96
C ARG A 364 -11.83 2.20 -7.66
N SER A 365 -10.75 2.02 -6.90
CA SER A 365 -9.46 1.70 -7.48
C SER A 365 -9.46 0.27 -7.98
N ASN A 366 -8.66 0.01 -9.02
CA ASN A 366 -8.49 -1.30 -9.61
C ASN A 366 -7.04 -1.80 -9.42
N PRO A 367 -6.78 -2.66 -8.41
CA PRO A 367 -5.46 -3.21 -8.18
C PRO A 367 -4.95 -4.07 -9.34
N SER A 368 -5.84 -4.69 -10.14
CA SER A 368 -5.45 -5.58 -11.23
C SER A 368 -4.60 -4.92 -12.30
N ILE A 369 -4.62 -3.58 -12.39
CA ILE A 369 -3.73 -2.82 -13.28
C ILE A 369 -2.25 -3.00 -12.88
N LEU A 370 -1.97 -3.27 -11.60
CA LEU A 370 -0.62 -3.47 -11.09
C LEU A 370 -0.16 -4.93 -11.07
N ASP A 371 -1.03 -5.90 -11.34
CA ASP A 371 -0.73 -7.31 -11.07
C ASP A 371 0.50 -7.82 -11.84
N GLU A 372 0.58 -7.55 -13.15
CA GLU A 372 1.75 -7.91 -13.96
C GLU A 372 3.03 -7.22 -13.46
N GLU A 373 2.94 -5.95 -13.04
CA GLU A 373 4.11 -5.20 -12.58
C GLU A 373 4.58 -5.66 -11.21
N LEU A 374 3.67 -6.02 -10.30
CA LEU A 374 3.97 -6.60 -8.99
C LEU A 374 4.61 -7.98 -9.13
N GLU A 375 4.01 -8.85 -9.94
CA GLU A 375 4.56 -10.17 -10.25
C GLU A 375 5.99 -10.05 -10.82
N SER A 376 6.17 -9.17 -11.81
CA SER A 376 7.49 -8.88 -12.40
C SER A 376 8.48 -8.33 -11.37
N PHE A 377 8.04 -7.49 -10.43
CA PHE A 377 8.87 -6.96 -9.37
C PHE A 377 9.42 -8.09 -8.48
N PHE A 378 8.57 -9.02 -8.02
CA PHE A 378 9.02 -10.15 -7.20
C PHE A 378 9.92 -11.13 -7.98
N GLN A 379 9.61 -11.40 -9.25
CA GLN A 379 10.50 -12.17 -10.13
C GLN A 379 11.90 -11.54 -10.24
N LYS A 380 11.98 -10.21 -10.37
CA LYS A 380 13.26 -9.50 -10.45
C LYS A 380 14.06 -9.54 -9.16
N LEU A 381 13.41 -9.52 -7.99
CA LEU A 381 14.10 -9.75 -6.71
C LEU A 381 14.74 -11.13 -6.65
N TYR A 382 14.07 -12.15 -7.18
CA TYR A 382 14.61 -13.50 -7.30
C TYR A 382 15.80 -13.56 -8.26
N SER A 383 15.65 -13.07 -9.50
CA SER A 383 16.70 -13.15 -10.52
C SER A 383 17.94 -12.28 -10.23
N SER A 384 17.79 -11.24 -9.40
CA SER A 384 18.90 -10.41 -8.90
C SER A 384 19.63 -10.97 -7.68
N GLN A 385 19.26 -12.17 -7.21
CA GLN A 385 19.79 -12.82 -6.00
C GLN A 385 19.61 -11.98 -4.73
N THR A 386 18.57 -11.14 -4.68
CA THR A 386 18.29 -10.30 -3.51
C THR A 386 17.64 -11.11 -2.39
N LEU A 387 16.98 -12.22 -2.73
CA LEU A 387 16.16 -13.03 -1.81
C LEU A 387 16.96 -13.98 -0.89
N GLU A 388 18.28 -14.06 -1.01
CA GLU A 388 19.12 -14.97 -0.21
C GLU A 388 19.29 -14.51 1.24
N ASN A 389 19.37 -13.20 1.45
CA ASN A 389 19.57 -12.55 2.76
C ASN A 389 18.55 -11.44 3.06
N THR A 390 17.53 -11.25 2.22
CA THR A 390 16.49 -10.23 2.42
C THR A 390 15.16 -10.83 2.85
N PHE A 391 14.63 -10.35 3.97
CA PHE A 391 13.21 -10.53 4.32
C PHE A 391 12.39 -9.60 3.45
N VAL A 392 11.46 -10.16 2.67
CA VAL A 392 10.51 -9.37 1.89
C VAL A 392 9.14 -9.50 2.52
N ILE A 393 8.58 -8.38 2.97
CA ILE A 393 7.28 -8.29 3.64
C ILE A 393 6.33 -7.58 2.70
N PHE A 394 5.34 -8.31 2.19
CA PHE A 394 4.28 -7.77 1.35
C PHE A 394 2.97 -7.73 2.14
N PHE A 395 2.47 -6.54 2.44
CA PHE A 395 1.42 -6.39 3.46
C PHE A 395 0.45 -5.25 3.16
N SER A 396 -0.61 -5.20 3.96
CA SER A 396 -1.59 -4.12 3.97
C SER A 396 -1.91 -3.70 5.40
N ASP A 397 -2.63 -2.62 5.54
CA ASP A 397 -3.05 -1.97 6.78
C ASP A 397 -4.50 -2.34 7.18
N HIS A 398 -5.41 -2.40 6.20
CA HIS A 398 -6.81 -2.82 6.36
C HIS A 398 -7.41 -3.30 5.02
N GLY A 399 -8.66 -3.78 5.03
CA GLY A 399 -9.45 -4.06 3.82
C GLY A 399 -10.36 -2.91 3.39
N THR A 400 -11.40 -3.16 2.59
CA THR A 400 -12.24 -2.07 2.07
C THR A 400 -13.09 -1.45 3.17
N ARG A 401 -12.92 -0.14 3.42
CA ARG A 401 -13.71 0.63 4.40
C ARG A 401 -14.99 1.28 3.87
N PHE A 402 -15.09 1.47 2.56
CA PHE A 402 -16.17 2.27 1.97
C PHE A 402 -16.78 1.67 0.70
N GLY A 403 -17.97 2.15 0.36
CA GLY A 403 -18.64 1.83 -0.90
C GLY A 403 -19.40 0.51 -0.85
N ASN A 404 -19.88 0.05 -2.02
CA ASN A 404 -20.80 -1.10 -2.11
C ASN A 404 -20.20 -2.40 -1.58
N MET A 405 -18.87 -2.52 -1.57
CA MET A 405 -18.17 -3.66 -0.97
C MET A 405 -18.41 -3.79 0.53
N ARG A 406 -18.89 -2.74 1.22
CA ARG A 406 -19.28 -2.79 2.63
C ARG A 406 -20.66 -3.39 2.89
N ILE A 407 -21.47 -3.59 1.85
CA ILE A 407 -22.86 -4.03 1.97
C ILE A 407 -22.96 -5.53 2.34
N PRO A 408 -22.23 -6.46 1.71
CA PRO A 408 -22.27 -7.87 2.10
C PRO A 408 -21.84 -8.07 3.55
N MET A 409 -22.29 -9.16 4.17
CA MET A 409 -21.99 -9.50 5.56
C MET A 409 -20.50 -9.80 5.75
N GLU A 410 -19.91 -10.49 4.78
CA GLU A 410 -18.49 -10.86 4.70
C GLU A 410 -17.57 -9.65 4.71
N ALA A 411 -18.08 -8.48 4.31
CA ALA A 411 -17.33 -7.24 4.37
C ALA A 411 -16.84 -6.94 5.79
N TYR A 412 -17.55 -7.38 6.83
CA TYR A 412 -17.10 -7.26 8.21
C TYR A 412 -15.68 -7.82 8.39
N TYR A 413 -15.42 -9.02 7.85
CA TYR A 413 -14.11 -9.66 7.88
C TYR A 413 -13.13 -9.03 6.90
N ASP A 414 -13.57 -8.74 5.67
CA ASP A 414 -12.74 -8.11 4.63
C ASP A 414 -11.98 -6.89 5.18
N GLU A 415 -12.71 -5.98 5.82
CA GLU A 415 -12.16 -4.72 6.33
C GLU A 415 -11.16 -4.90 7.46
N ARG A 416 -11.26 -6.00 8.22
CA ARG A 416 -10.49 -6.30 9.44
C ARG A 416 -9.27 -7.18 9.19
N LEU A 417 -9.24 -7.89 8.07
CA LEU A 417 -8.23 -8.90 7.73
C LEU A 417 -7.40 -8.50 6.50
N PRO A 418 -6.47 -7.54 6.65
CA PRO A 418 -5.50 -7.20 5.62
C PRO A 418 -4.63 -8.39 5.22
N MET A 419 -4.05 -8.33 4.01
CA MET A 419 -3.05 -9.32 3.60
C MET A 419 -1.72 -9.15 4.34
N LEU A 420 -1.04 -10.27 4.61
CA LEU A 420 0.36 -10.30 5.02
C LEU A 420 1.04 -11.54 4.46
N PHE A 421 2.04 -11.32 3.62
CA PHE A 421 2.89 -12.34 3.04
C PHE A 421 4.35 -12.04 3.35
N ILE A 422 5.10 -13.06 3.77
CA ILE A 422 6.52 -12.90 4.11
C ILE A 422 7.37 -13.92 3.35
N TRP A 423 8.34 -13.42 2.60
CA TRP A 423 9.49 -14.20 2.16
C TRP A 423 10.55 -14.15 3.24
N THR A 424 10.84 -15.32 3.83
CA THR A 424 12.00 -15.50 4.69
C THR A 424 13.22 -15.80 3.80
N PRO A 425 14.37 -15.13 3.95
CA PRO A 425 15.54 -15.37 3.11
C PRO A 425 16.02 -16.81 3.20
N THR A 426 16.50 -17.37 2.09
CA THR A 426 16.88 -18.80 2.03
C THR A 426 17.99 -19.14 3.02
N ASN A 427 18.94 -18.23 3.24
CA ASN A 427 20.01 -18.41 4.23
C ASN A 427 19.45 -18.41 5.66
N PHE A 428 18.45 -17.58 5.96
CA PHE A 428 17.81 -17.55 7.28
C PHE A 428 17.06 -18.86 7.54
N ARG A 429 16.34 -19.39 6.55
CA ARG A 429 15.64 -20.69 6.69
C ARG A 429 16.59 -21.81 7.09
N ARG A 430 17.82 -21.81 6.56
CA ARG A 430 18.86 -22.82 6.87
C ARG A 430 19.53 -22.58 8.22
N GLN A 431 19.83 -21.33 8.56
CA GLN A 431 20.58 -20.97 9.77
C GLN A 431 19.70 -20.87 11.02
N HIS A 432 18.41 -20.60 10.86
CA HIS A 432 17.44 -20.41 11.94
C HIS A 432 16.17 -21.24 11.67
N THR A 433 16.34 -22.53 11.41
CA THR A 433 15.27 -23.48 11.05
C THR A 433 14.10 -23.44 12.03
N GLY A 434 14.36 -23.44 13.34
CA GLY A 434 13.31 -23.36 14.37
C GLY A 434 12.49 -22.06 14.30
N LYS A 435 13.14 -20.91 14.10
CA LYS A 435 12.46 -19.61 13.96
C LYS A 435 11.58 -19.57 12.70
N TYR A 436 12.10 -20.09 11.59
CA TYR A 436 11.33 -20.23 10.35
C TYR A 436 10.14 -21.18 10.52
N TYR A 437 10.32 -22.32 11.18
CA TYR A 437 9.25 -23.27 11.46
C TYR A 437 8.15 -22.67 12.33
N ASN A 438 8.51 -21.93 13.39
CA ASN A 438 7.54 -21.21 14.23
C ASN A 438 6.73 -20.20 13.41
N SER A 439 7.41 -19.42 12.57
CA SER A 439 6.79 -18.47 11.64
C SER A 439 5.87 -19.16 10.62
N HIS A 440 6.25 -20.33 10.13
CA HIS A 440 5.41 -21.17 9.27
C HIS A 440 4.13 -21.64 9.98
N LEU A 441 4.23 -22.13 11.23
CA LEU A 441 3.06 -22.51 12.04
C LEU A 441 2.12 -21.31 12.30
N ASN A 442 2.69 -20.13 12.48
CA ASN A 442 1.97 -18.90 12.77
C ASN A 442 1.09 -18.39 11.61
N GLN A 443 1.23 -18.93 10.39
CA GLN A 443 0.26 -18.72 9.29
C GLN A 443 -1.16 -19.17 9.67
N ALA A 444 -1.28 -20.06 10.67
CA ALA A 444 -2.51 -20.61 11.21
C ALA A 444 -2.84 -20.03 12.61
N ARG A 445 -2.42 -18.80 12.90
CA ARG A 445 -2.61 -18.15 14.20
C ARG A 445 -3.06 -16.70 14.02
N LEU A 446 -3.69 -16.15 15.07
CA LEU A 446 -4.07 -14.74 15.11
C LEU A 446 -2.82 -13.88 15.29
N ILE A 447 -2.54 -13.02 14.31
CA ILE A 447 -1.36 -12.14 14.24
C ILE A 447 -1.81 -10.69 14.14
N THR A 448 -1.04 -9.75 14.70
CA THR A 448 -1.31 -8.30 14.59
C THR A 448 -0.09 -7.51 14.09
N PRO A 449 -0.28 -6.25 13.67
CA PRO A 449 0.80 -5.30 13.44
C PRO A 449 1.88 -5.24 14.53
N TYR A 450 1.52 -5.46 15.81
CA TYR A 450 2.48 -5.48 16.91
C TYR A 450 3.41 -6.69 16.87
N ASP A 451 2.91 -7.87 16.46
CA ASP A 451 3.78 -9.04 16.27
C ASP A 451 4.75 -8.82 15.11
N LEU A 452 4.30 -8.15 14.04
CA LEU A 452 5.16 -7.78 12.92
C LEU A 452 6.26 -6.79 13.35
N HIS A 453 5.92 -5.79 14.17
CA HIS A 453 6.90 -4.87 14.77
C HIS A 453 7.98 -5.63 15.56
N LEU A 454 7.57 -6.55 16.43
CA LEU A 454 8.51 -7.35 17.23
C LEU A 454 9.35 -8.30 16.37
N THR A 455 8.81 -8.77 15.25
CA THR A 455 9.57 -9.54 14.26
C THR A 455 10.66 -8.69 13.61
N LEU A 456 10.36 -7.45 13.24
CA LEU A 456 11.36 -6.50 12.72
C LEU A 456 12.45 -6.21 13.75
N ALA A 457 12.07 -6.04 15.02
CA ALA A 457 13.01 -5.85 16.11
C ALA A 457 13.93 -7.07 16.31
N GLU A 458 13.39 -8.29 16.26
CA GLU A 458 14.20 -9.51 16.38
C GLU A 458 15.10 -9.74 15.15
N ILE A 459 14.65 -9.38 13.93
CA ILE A 459 15.52 -9.40 12.74
C ILE A 459 16.74 -8.50 12.94
N LEU A 460 16.53 -7.31 13.51
CA LEU A 460 17.60 -6.36 13.81
C LEU A 460 18.57 -6.90 14.86
N GLU A 461 18.05 -7.47 15.95
CA GLU A 461 18.82 -8.12 17.01
C GLU A 461 19.70 -9.24 16.45
N LEU A 462 19.10 -10.17 15.69
CA LEU A 462 19.80 -11.29 15.04
C LEU A 462 20.84 -10.85 14.01
N SER A 463 20.77 -9.60 13.52
CA SER A 463 21.70 -9.07 12.53
C SER A 463 22.88 -8.32 13.13
N THR A 464 22.75 -7.81 14.36
CA THR A 464 23.70 -6.86 14.94
C THR A 464 24.16 -7.23 16.35
N ASN A 465 23.63 -8.31 16.92
CA ASN A 465 23.85 -8.70 18.33
C ASN A 465 23.53 -7.56 19.32
N SER A 466 22.72 -6.58 18.91
CA SER A 466 22.28 -5.48 19.76
C SER A 466 21.25 -5.97 20.76
N THR A 467 21.49 -5.73 22.05
CA THR A 467 20.62 -6.17 23.15
C THR A 467 19.42 -5.24 23.40
N ASN A 468 19.26 -4.17 22.61
CA ASN A 468 18.21 -3.19 22.83
C ASN A 468 16.94 -3.53 22.02
N VAL A 469 16.24 -4.59 22.45
CA VAL A 469 15.02 -5.07 21.80
C VAL A 469 13.88 -4.06 22.00
N THR A 470 13.39 -3.49 20.90
CA THR A 470 12.21 -2.62 20.92
C THR A 470 11.00 -3.41 21.42
N LYS A 471 10.48 -3.05 22.59
CA LYS A 471 9.22 -3.61 23.12
C LYS A 471 8.02 -2.96 22.42
N ALA A 472 7.03 -3.76 22.05
CA ALA A 472 5.73 -3.25 21.58
C ALA A 472 4.87 -2.85 22.78
N GLN A 473 5.01 -1.59 23.24
CA GLN A 473 4.22 -1.06 24.36
C GLN A 473 2.71 -1.12 24.10
N GLY A 474 2.31 -1.05 22.83
CA GLY A 474 0.92 -1.20 22.40
C GLY A 474 0.38 -2.62 22.51
N CYS A 475 1.21 -3.64 22.77
CA CYS A 475 0.75 -4.99 23.05
C CYS A 475 1.79 -5.77 23.87
N PRO A 476 1.77 -5.68 25.21
CA PRO A 476 2.79 -6.32 26.07
C PRO A 476 2.81 -7.85 26.00
N LYS A 477 1.71 -8.49 25.61
CA LYS A 477 1.59 -9.95 25.41
C LYS A 477 1.95 -10.40 23.99
N CYS A 478 2.17 -9.46 23.06
CA CYS A 478 2.59 -9.81 21.71
C CYS A 478 4.05 -10.22 21.70
N SER A 479 4.45 -11.00 20.70
CA SER A 479 5.83 -11.42 20.51
C SER A 479 6.20 -11.45 19.03
N SER A 480 7.44 -11.77 18.69
CA SER A 480 7.84 -11.96 17.29
C SER A 480 7.11 -13.13 16.63
N LEU A 481 7.06 -13.15 15.30
CA LEU A 481 6.58 -14.28 14.49
C LEU A 481 7.53 -15.48 14.52
N PHE A 482 8.75 -15.32 15.03
CA PHE A 482 9.70 -16.41 15.25
C PHE A 482 9.43 -17.20 16.53
N GLU A 483 8.42 -16.81 17.31
CA GLU A 483 7.90 -17.55 18.45
C GLU A 483 6.50 -18.10 18.15
N ILE A 484 6.21 -19.34 18.58
CA ILE A 484 4.91 -19.95 18.35
C ILE A 484 3.82 -19.16 19.07
N LYS A 485 2.79 -18.75 18.33
CA LYS A 485 1.59 -18.18 18.95
C LYS A 485 0.69 -19.30 19.48
N SER A 486 0.23 -19.10 20.71
CA SER A 486 -0.73 -20.00 21.34
C SER A 486 -1.99 -20.17 20.49
N PRO A 487 -2.50 -21.40 20.30
CA PRO A 487 -3.81 -21.61 19.67
C PRO A 487 -4.98 -21.11 20.55
N TYR A 488 -4.73 -20.79 21.82
CA TYR A 488 -5.71 -20.19 22.74
C TYR A 488 -5.69 -18.66 22.70
N ARG A 489 -4.83 -18.04 21.88
CA ARG A 489 -4.72 -16.58 21.79
C ARG A 489 -6.03 -15.97 21.30
N THR A 490 -6.60 -15.07 22.12
CA THR A 490 -7.83 -14.33 21.81
C THR A 490 -7.53 -12.93 21.23
N CYS A 491 -8.55 -12.22 20.74
CA CYS A 491 -8.42 -10.80 20.38
C CYS A 491 -7.87 -9.94 21.52
N ALA A 492 -8.29 -10.20 22.77
CA ALA A 492 -7.83 -9.47 23.94
C ALA A 492 -6.33 -9.71 24.21
N ASP A 493 -5.86 -10.96 24.09
CA ASP A 493 -4.43 -11.28 24.22
C ASP A 493 -3.58 -10.66 23.11
N ALA A 494 -4.15 -10.47 21.92
CA ALA A 494 -3.52 -9.82 20.79
C ALA A 494 -3.65 -8.28 20.80
N ASN A 495 -4.25 -7.71 21.85
CA ASN A 495 -4.58 -6.28 21.98
C ASN A 495 -5.39 -5.70 20.79
N ILE A 496 -6.29 -6.51 20.25
CA ILE A 496 -7.29 -6.09 19.26
C ILE A 496 -8.50 -5.56 20.02
N ASN A 497 -8.86 -4.30 19.81
CA ASN A 497 -10.05 -3.71 20.42
C ASN A 497 -11.31 -4.48 20.00
N ALA A 498 -12.29 -4.59 20.90
CA ALA A 498 -13.55 -5.30 20.64
C ALA A 498 -14.28 -4.83 19.36
N ASP A 499 -14.18 -3.54 19.02
CA ASP A 499 -14.70 -2.96 17.77
C ASP A 499 -14.20 -3.66 16.50
N TRP A 500 -12.98 -4.18 16.58
CA TRP A 500 -12.27 -4.78 15.46
C TRP A 500 -12.27 -6.29 15.52
N CYS A 501 -12.53 -6.93 16.66
CA CYS A 501 -12.36 -8.37 16.78
C CYS A 501 -13.21 -9.16 15.76
N SER A 502 -12.56 -10.01 14.96
CA SER A 502 -13.19 -10.93 14.00
C SER A 502 -13.17 -12.40 14.43
N CYS A 503 -12.77 -12.72 15.67
CA CYS A 503 -12.63 -14.09 16.17
C CYS A 503 -13.97 -14.73 16.57
N HIS A 504 -14.96 -14.72 15.68
CA HIS A 504 -16.28 -15.30 15.87
C HIS A 504 -16.88 -15.73 14.53
N ASN A 505 -17.96 -16.52 14.61
CA ASN A 505 -18.85 -16.73 13.48
C ASN A 505 -20.03 -15.77 13.62
N MET A 506 -20.43 -15.17 12.51
CA MET A 506 -21.59 -14.32 12.46
C MET A 506 -22.75 -15.09 11.83
N SER A 507 -23.96 -14.84 12.31
CA SER A 507 -25.20 -15.41 11.79
C SER A 507 -26.02 -14.33 11.10
N TYR A 508 -26.60 -14.65 9.94
CA TYR A 508 -27.49 -13.72 9.26
C TYR A 508 -28.76 -13.53 10.08
N VAL A 509 -29.16 -12.27 10.29
CA VAL A 509 -30.41 -11.94 10.97
C VAL A 509 -31.35 -11.28 9.97
N ARG A 510 -32.58 -11.81 9.89
CA ARG A 510 -33.62 -11.22 9.04
C ARG A 510 -33.91 -9.80 9.48
N GLY A 511 -33.93 -8.89 8.51
CA GLY A 511 -34.08 -7.46 8.79
C GLY A 511 -35.37 -7.07 9.51
N SER A 512 -36.45 -7.85 9.38
CA SER A 512 -37.72 -7.63 10.08
C SER A 512 -37.74 -8.14 11.52
N SER A 513 -36.65 -8.73 12.02
CA SER A 513 -36.57 -9.18 13.41
C SER A 513 -36.58 -7.99 14.36
N ASN A 514 -37.17 -8.17 15.55
CA ASN A 514 -37.20 -7.14 16.58
C ASN A 514 -35.79 -6.68 16.97
N SER A 515 -34.83 -7.60 17.11
CA SER A 515 -33.44 -7.28 17.46
C SER A 515 -32.75 -6.40 16.42
N SER A 516 -32.94 -6.66 15.12
CA SER A 516 -32.41 -5.81 14.05
C SER A 516 -33.02 -4.41 14.06
N GLN A 517 -34.34 -4.31 14.29
CA GLN A 517 -35.04 -3.02 14.31
C GLN A 517 -34.69 -2.19 15.55
N GLU A 518 -34.61 -2.82 16.72
CA GLU A 518 -34.16 -2.18 17.97
C GLU A 518 -32.73 -1.67 17.85
N SER A 519 -31.81 -2.50 17.32
CA SER A 519 -30.41 -2.10 17.10
C SER A 519 -30.29 -0.95 16.10
N LEU A 520 -31.12 -0.96 15.04
CA LEU A 520 -31.18 0.12 14.06
C LEU A 520 -31.67 1.43 14.70
N GLN A 521 -32.69 1.36 15.55
CA GLN A 521 -33.21 2.53 16.25
C GLN A 521 -32.18 3.10 17.23
N GLN A 522 -31.52 2.26 18.01
CA GLN A 522 -30.42 2.69 18.90
C GLN A 522 -29.27 3.34 18.13
N ALA A 523 -28.88 2.77 16.99
CA ALA A 523 -27.86 3.35 16.13
C ALA A 523 -28.28 4.73 15.59
N MET A 524 -29.55 4.89 15.21
CA MET A 524 -30.10 6.18 14.78
C MET A 524 -30.12 7.21 15.90
N ASP A 525 -30.50 6.82 17.11
CA ASP A 525 -30.51 7.72 18.27
C ASP A 525 -29.09 8.16 18.66
N PHE A 526 -28.14 7.22 18.63
CA PHE A 526 -26.72 7.52 18.81
C PHE A 526 -26.21 8.49 17.74
N LEU A 527 -26.55 8.27 16.46
CA LEU A 527 -26.18 9.15 15.36
C LEU A 527 -26.74 10.56 15.57
N LYS A 528 -28.05 10.68 15.87
CA LYS A 528 -28.71 11.97 16.14
C LYS A 528 -28.08 12.70 17.32
N ASN A 529 -27.76 11.98 18.40
CA ASN A 529 -27.09 12.57 19.56
C ASN A 529 -25.68 13.05 19.21
N LYS A 530 -24.93 12.26 18.42
CA LYS A 530 -23.61 12.68 17.92
C LYS A 530 -23.70 13.95 17.08
N GLN A 531 -24.71 14.10 16.22
CA GLN A 531 -24.93 15.30 15.40
C GLN A 531 -25.06 16.58 16.22
N LYS A 532 -25.69 16.53 17.40
CA LYS A 532 -25.89 17.71 18.27
C LYS A 532 -24.57 18.37 18.71
N SER A 533 -23.49 17.61 18.76
CA SER A 533 -22.16 18.09 19.17
C SER A 533 -21.31 18.65 18.03
N ILE A 534 -21.78 18.52 16.77
CA ILE A 534 -20.99 18.88 15.59
C ILE A 534 -21.03 20.39 15.36
N LYS A 535 -19.85 21.01 15.43
CA LYS A 535 -19.67 22.43 15.07
C LYS A 535 -19.50 22.59 13.56
N THR A 536 -20.23 23.53 12.98
CA THR A 536 -20.25 23.85 11.55
C THR A 536 -19.78 25.29 11.30
N LEU A 537 -19.45 25.59 10.04
CA LEU A 537 -19.10 26.92 9.57
C LEU A 537 -20.27 27.89 9.79
N PRO A 538 -20.00 29.20 9.88
CA PRO A 538 -21.06 30.21 9.97
C PRO A 538 -22.11 30.02 8.87
N CYS A 539 -23.37 30.21 9.25
CA CYS A 539 -24.53 30.06 8.36
C CYS A 539 -24.77 28.63 7.83
N SER A 540 -24.34 27.61 8.56
CA SER A 540 -24.62 26.22 8.22
C SER A 540 -24.91 25.37 9.44
N SER A 541 -25.70 24.32 9.24
CA SER A 541 -26.09 23.31 10.24
C SER A 541 -25.96 21.90 9.63
N CYS A 542 -26.10 20.87 10.46
CA CYS A 542 -26.28 19.50 9.98
C CYS A 542 -27.77 19.19 9.84
N HIS A 543 -28.19 18.72 8.66
CA HIS A 543 -29.51 18.14 8.49
C HIS A 543 -29.71 16.97 9.44
N GLU A 544 -30.89 16.90 10.06
CA GLU A 544 -31.29 15.76 10.87
C GLU A 544 -31.41 14.51 9.99
N PHE A 545 -30.74 13.43 10.39
CA PHE A 545 -30.90 12.13 9.73
C PHE A 545 -32.23 11.45 10.13
N LYS A 546 -32.94 10.92 9.14
CA LYS A 546 -34.23 10.26 9.29
C LYS A 546 -34.40 9.09 8.31
N ARG A 547 -35.46 8.31 8.49
CA ARG A 547 -35.87 7.20 7.61
C ARG A 547 -34.72 6.20 7.36
N PRO A 548 -34.22 5.52 8.41
CA PRO A 548 -33.20 4.50 8.22
C PRO A 548 -33.73 3.38 7.32
N GLN A 549 -32.96 2.99 6.31
CA GLN A 549 -33.20 1.80 5.49
C GLN A 549 -32.12 0.77 5.84
N LEU A 550 -32.52 -0.33 6.46
CA LEU A 550 -31.60 -1.43 6.77
C LEU A 550 -31.06 -2.05 5.46
N LEU A 551 -29.74 -2.20 5.39
CA LEU A 551 -29.02 -2.82 4.28
C LEU A 551 -28.65 -4.27 4.60
N ARG A 552 -28.16 -4.52 5.81
CA ARG A 552 -27.91 -5.86 6.35
C ARG A 552 -27.93 -5.86 7.86
N SER A 553 -28.20 -7.03 8.43
CA SER A 553 -28.07 -7.31 9.85
C SER A 553 -27.47 -8.70 10.05
N HIS A 554 -26.57 -8.81 11.01
CA HIS A 554 -26.05 -10.08 11.49
C HIS A 554 -25.67 -9.96 12.95
N ASP A 555 -25.62 -11.09 13.64
CA ASP A 555 -25.25 -11.16 15.04
C ASP A 555 -24.11 -12.15 15.29
N TYR A 556 -23.43 -11.98 16.42
CA TYR A 556 -22.50 -12.95 16.95
C TYR A 556 -22.48 -12.89 18.47
N HIS A 557 -22.01 -13.96 19.10
CA HIS A 557 -21.95 -14.10 20.55
C HIS A 557 -20.50 -14.26 20.99
N TYR A 558 -20.12 -13.56 22.06
CA TYR A 558 -18.79 -13.70 22.66
C TYR A 558 -18.88 -13.53 24.17
N GLY A 559 -18.59 -14.60 24.91
CA GLY A 559 -18.82 -14.64 26.35
C GLY A 559 -20.31 -14.49 26.68
N ASN A 560 -20.64 -13.58 27.59
CA ASN A 560 -22.01 -13.24 27.97
C ASN A 560 -22.61 -12.07 27.17
N LYS A 561 -21.96 -11.69 26.05
CA LYS A 561 -22.35 -10.56 25.21
C LYS A 561 -22.90 -11.05 23.87
N SER A 562 -23.99 -10.42 23.44
CA SER A 562 -24.50 -10.52 22.08
C SER A 562 -24.16 -9.24 21.32
N TYR A 563 -23.72 -9.37 20.08
CA TYR A 563 -23.34 -8.24 19.23
C TYR A 563 -24.22 -8.25 17.99
N ASN A 564 -25.00 -7.18 17.80
CA ASN A 564 -25.79 -6.96 16.61
C ASN A 564 -25.09 -5.94 15.72
N VAL A 565 -24.73 -6.35 14.51
CA VAL A 565 -24.11 -5.47 13.51
C VAL A 565 -25.17 -5.11 12.48
N VAL A 566 -25.46 -3.83 12.36
CA VAL A 566 -26.44 -3.30 11.40
C VAL A 566 -25.77 -2.32 10.46
N ALA A 567 -25.97 -2.51 9.16
CA ALA A 567 -25.62 -1.51 8.15
C ALA A 567 -26.91 -0.89 7.61
N PHE A 568 -26.95 0.43 7.46
CA PHE A 568 -28.16 1.14 7.07
C PHE A 568 -27.87 2.43 6.30
N LEU A 569 -28.85 2.86 5.49
CA LEU A 569 -28.85 4.14 4.79
C LEU A 569 -29.75 5.15 5.49
N THR A 570 -29.36 6.41 5.50
CA THR A 570 -30.16 7.50 6.06
C THR A 570 -30.61 8.49 4.98
N SER A 571 -31.72 9.17 5.23
CA SER A 571 -32.13 10.38 4.52
C SER A 571 -31.81 11.62 5.37
N PRO A 572 -31.41 12.76 4.80
CA PRO A 572 -31.25 13.03 3.37
C PRO A 572 -29.92 12.46 2.81
N HIS A 573 -29.82 12.43 1.47
CA HIS A 573 -28.59 12.13 0.72
C HIS A 573 -28.00 10.72 0.83
N ARG A 574 -28.72 9.73 1.38
CA ARG A 574 -28.36 8.31 1.33
C ARG A 574 -26.97 8.02 1.91
N VAL A 575 -26.62 8.66 3.03
CA VAL A 575 -25.38 8.36 3.76
C VAL A 575 -25.54 7.00 4.45
N ALA A 576 -24.56 6.13 4.26
CA ALA A 576 -24.55 4.78 4.79
C ALA A 576 -23.68 4.69 6.04
N TYR A 577 -24.16 3.92 7.02
CA TYR A 577 -23.47 3.65 8.27
C TYR A 577 -23.44 2.15 8.57
N GLU A 578 -22.45 1.75 9.36
CA GLU A 578 -22.43 0.49 10.08
C GLU A 578 -22.36 0.81 11.58
N ALA A 579 -23.20 0.14 12.35
CA ALA A 579 -23.17 0.20 13.81
C ALA A 579 -23.04 -1.20 14.40
N ILE A 580 -22.35 -1.29 15.53
CA ILE A 580 -22.27 -2.48 16.37
C ILE A 580 -22.97 -2.13 17.68
N VAL A 581 -24.06 -2.83 17.98
CA VAL A 581 -24.80 -2.73 19.24
C VAL A 581 -24.47 -3.95 20.07
N VAL A 582 -23.97 -3.75 21.27
CA VAL A 582 -23.64 -4.82 22.21
C VAL A 582 -24.72 -4.91 23.28
N SER A 583 -25.13 -6.13 23.61
CA SER A 583 -26.14 -6.41 24.63
C SER A 583 -25.58 -7.35 25.70
N ILE A 584 -25.87 -7.04 26.96
CA ILE A 584 -25.60 -7.88 28.15
C ILE A 584 -26.93 -8.02 28.88
N GLY A 585 -27.51 -9.22 28.85
CA GLY A 585 -28.89 -9.44 29.31
C GLY A 585 -29.85 -8.48 28.59
N ASN A 586 -30.59 -7.68 29.36
CA ASN A 586 -31.56 -6.71 28.83
C ASN A 586 -30.96 -5.31 28.57
N THR A 587 -29.69 -5.10 28.88
CA THR A 587 -29.01 -3.82 28.65
C THR A 587 -28.31 -3.84 27.30
N SER A 588 -28.42 -2.76 26.52
CA SER A 588 -27.73 -2.63 25.24
C SER A 588 -27.16 -1.23 25.04
N GLU A 589 -26.03 -1.16 24.34
CA GLU A 589 -25.35 0.09 24.01
C GLU A 589 -24.73 0.03 22.61
N VAL A 590 -24.60 1.21 21.97
CA VAL A 590 -23.90 1.34 20.69
C VAL A 590 -22.40 1.37 20.94
N LEU A 591 -21.74 0.22 20.73
CA LEU A 591 -20.30 0.08 20.85
C LEU A 591 -19.56 0.95 19.81
N SER A 592 -20.03 0.92 18.56
CA SER A 592 -19.45 1.77 17.51
C SER A 592 -20.45 2.13 16.43
N LEU A 593 -20.27 3.30 15.82
CA LEU A 593 -21.01 3.76 14.64
C LEU A 593 -20.06 4.47 13.70
N ARG A 594 -19.93 3.99 12.46
CA ARG A 594 -19.01 4.50 11.44
C ARG A 594 -19.72 4.65 10.09
N THR A 595 -19.34 5.68 9.33
CA THR A 595 -19.84 5.78 7.95
C THR A 595 -19.14 4.75 7.06
N ILE A 596 -19.91 4.10 6.20
CA ILE A 596 -19.43 3.24 5.12
C ILE A 596 -19.59 3.90 3.74
N THR A 597 -20.10 5.14 3.71
CA THR A 597 -20.06 6.00 2.52
C THR A 597 -18.69 6.67 2.41
N ALA A 598 -18.07 6.54 1.24
CA ALA A 598 -16.78 7.18 0.99
C ALA A 598 -16.92 8.71 0.98
N TYR A 599 -16.07 9.38 1.75
CA TYR A 599 -15.82 10.83 1.70
C TYR A 599 -17.10 11.66 1.52
N ASN A 600 -17.95 11.70 2.55
CA ASN A 600 -19.20 12.47 2.53
C ASN A 600 -18.94 13.96 2.25
N THR A 601 -18.88 14.33 0.96
CA THR A 601 -18.62 15.71 0.50
C THR A 601 -19.76 16.65 0.85
N LYS A 602 -20.92 16.10 1.20
CA LYS A 602 -22.05 16.88 1.72
C LYS A 602 -21.81 17.36 3.15
N GLY A 603 -20.80 16.86 3.86
CA GLY A 603 -20.41 17.30 5.21
C GLY A 603 -19.36 18.43 5.26
N ASN A 604 -19.04 19.08 4.13
CA ASN A 604 -17.90 20.03 4.05
C ASN A 604 -18.01 21.31 4.89
N CYS A 605 -19.20 21.63 5.41
CA CYS A 605 -19.40 22.73 6.35
C CYS A 605 -18.93 22.42 7.77
N VAL A 606 -18.55 21.18 8.08
CA VAL A 606 -18.13 20.82 9.43
C VAL A 606 -16.72 21.33 9.71
N ILE A 607 -16.52 21.94 10.89
CA ILE A 607 -15.23 22.51 11.30
C ILE A 607 -14.19 21.40 11.53
N ASN A 608 -14.56 20.36 12.29
CA ASN A 608 -13.68 19.21 12.52
C ASN A 608 -13.83 18.20 11.36
N PRO A 609 -12.78 17.95 10.54
CA PRO A 609 -12.87 17.00 9.43
C PRO A 609 -13.33 15.59 9.83
N ASN A 610 -13.02 15.14 11.06
CA ASN A 610 -13.43 13.82 11.57
C ASN A 610 -14.95 13.68 11.74
N HIS A 611 -15.68 14.80 11.81
CA HIS A 611 -17.13 14.83 11.97
C HIS A 611 -17.87 14.87 10.62
N ARG A 612 -17.17 15.04 9.48
CA ARG A 612 -17.79 15.11 8.14
C ARG A 612 -18.65 13.90 7.80
N GLY A 613 -18.23 12.71 8.23
CA GLY A 613 -18.98 11.47 8.01
C GLY A 613 -20.34 11.42 8.71
N TYR A 614 -20.61 12.31 9.67
CA TYR A 614 -21.80 12.32 10.52
C TYR A 614 -22.64 13.60 10.32
N CYS A 615 -22.43 14.34 9.23
CA CYS A 615 -23.15 15.57 8.95
C CYS A 615 -23.45 15.69 7.47
N VAL A 616 -24.67 16.12 7.14
CA VAL A 616 -25.02 16.60 5.81
C VAL A 616 -25.35 18.08 5.95
N CYS A 617 -24.62 18.92 5.25
CA CYS A 617 -24.69 20.36 5.43
C CYS A 617 -25.98 20.95 4.88
N GLU A 618 -26.62 21.71 5.73
CA GLU A 618 -27.73 22.62 5.44
C GLU A 618 -27.19 24.05 5.54
N TYR A 619 -27.52 24.92 4.59
CA TYR A 619 -27.05 26.32 4.58
C TYR A 619 -28.23 27.27 4.70
N HIS A 620 -28.21 28.13 5.72
CA HIS A 620 -29.32 29.05 6.01
C HIS A 620 -29.48 30.11 4.91
N GLU A 621 -30.71 30.28 4.43
CA GLU A 621 -31.03 31.13 3.27
C GLU A 621 -30.66 32.59 3.46
N LYS A 622 -30.79 33.12 4.69
CA LYS A 622 -30.45 34.50 5.06
C LYS A 622 -28.99 34.87 4.81
N CYS A 623 -28.09 33.89 4.63
CA CYS A 623 -26.68 34.12 4.32
C CYS A 623 -26.29 33.89 2.85
N ARG A 624 -27.18 33.34 2.00
CA ARG A 624 -26.90 33.15 0.56
C ARG A 624 -26.74 34.48 -0.19
N TYR A 625 -27.38 35.56 0.31
CA TYR A 625 -27.33 36.91 -0.28
C TYR A 625 -25.96 37.60 -0.18
N ARG A 626 -25.07 37.20 0.73
CA ARG A 626 -23.72 37.81 0.87
C ARG A 626 -22.68 37.25 -0.10
N LYS A 627 -22.89 36.07 -0.70
CA LYS A 627 -21.96 35.52 -1.70
C LYS A 627 -22.11 36.17 -3.08
N LYS A 628 -23.33 36.51 -3.51
CA LYS A 628 -23.56 37.23 -4.77
C LYS A 628 -23.01 38.67 -4.79
N LYS A 629 -22.95 39.35 -3.64
CA LYS A 629 -22.37 40.72 -3.55
C LYS A 629 -20.83 40.76 -3.52
N LYS A 630 -20.13 39.64 -3.31
CA LYS A 630 -18.65 39.59 -3.33
C LYS A 630 -18.07 39.11 -4.66
N THR A 631 -18.88 38.52 -5.54
CA THR A 631 -18.51 38.26 -6.94
C THR A 631 -19.17 39.31 -7.81
N GLY A 632 -18.71 40.55 -7.71
CA GLY A 632 -18.99 41.56 -8.72
C GLY A 632 -18.34 41.13 -10.04
N ARG A 633 -19.11 40.45 -10.88
CA ARG A 633 -18.94 40.46 -12.33
C ARG A 633 -20.31 40.82 -12.89
N VAL A 634 -20.43 42.11 -13.23
CA VAL A 634 -21.21 42.56 -14.39
C VAL A 634 -20.60 41.89 -15.62
#